data_AF-A0A538INB1-F1
#
_entry.id   AF-A0A538INB1-F1
#
_cell.length_a   1.000
_cell.length_b   1.000
_cell.length_c   1.000
_cell.angle_alpha   90.00
_cell.angle_beta   90.00
_cell.angle_gamma   90.00
#
_symmetry.space_group_name_H-M   'P 1'
#
loop_
_entity.id
_entity.type
_entity.pdbx_description
1 polymer ?
#
loop_
_entity_poly.entity_id
_entity_poly.type
_entity_poly.pdbx_seq_one_letter_code
_entity_poly.pdbx_strand_id
1 'polypeptide(L)' 'ILELVEPELIVLRSDPMPEVGMHEPTVVRVEFHDHGAKTRMTLSDGLYPPEGRGGAEAGWSAAFDKLAALVAG' A
#
# COMPACT_ATOMS: atom_id res chain seq x y z
N ILE A 1 10.68 3.04 6.87
CA ILE A 1 10.35 4.06 5.85
C ILE A 1 11.58 4.23 4.97
N LEU A 2 11.44 4.09 3.66
CA LEU A 2 12.51 4.27 2.68
C LEU A 2 12.57 5.70 2.13
N GLU A 3 11.41 6.32 1.91
CA GLU A 3 11.26 7.68 1.40
C GLU A 3 10.00 8.31 2.00
N LEU A 4 10.07 9.60 2.33
CA LEU A 4 8.95 10.40 2.83
C LEU A 4 9.08 11.81 2.24
N VAL A 5 8.07 12.23 1.48
CA VAL A 5 7.95 13.60 0.95
C VAL A 5 6.57 14.09 1.34
N GLU A 6 6.48 15.03 2.28
CA GLU A 6 5.19 15.53 2.74
C GLU A 6 4.65 16.62 1.81
N PRO A 7 3.35 16.59 1.41
CA PRO A 7 2.32 15.58 1.71
C PRO A 7 2.18 14.47 0.63
N GLU A 8 3.12 14.37 -0.32
CA GLU A 8 2.93 13.73 -1.62
C GLU A 8 3.24 12.22 -1.65
N LEU A 9 4.14 11.72 -0.80
CA LEU A 9 4.69 10.37 -0.98
C LEU A 9 5.15 9.71 0.33
N ILE A 10 4.81 8.43 0.46
CA ILE A 10 5.37 7.53 1.46
C ILE A 10 5.84 6.24 0.77
N VAL A 11 7.10 5.85 0.98
CA VAL A 11 7.64 4.55 0.54
C VAL A 11 8.05 3.73 1.76
N LEU A 12 7.53 2.52 1.86
CA LEU A 12 7.76 1.59 2.96
C LEU A 12 8.37 0.30 2.42
N ARG A 13 9.23 -0.32 3.23
CA ARG A 13 9.71 -1.67 3.00
C ARG A 13 9.09 -2.57 4.04
N SER A 14 8.52 -3.68 3.60
CA SER A 14 8.17 -4.80 4.45
C SER A 14 9.32 -5.80 4.42
N ASP A 15 9.75 -6.26 5.60
CA ASP A 15 10.77 -7.30 5.70
C ASP A 15 10.21 -8.65 5.24
N PRO A 16 11.06 -9.57 4.76
CA PRO A 16 10.64 -10.92 4.42
C PRO A 16 9.97 -11.62 5.61
N MET A 17 8.95 -12.43 5.31
CA MET A 17 8.28 -13.31 6.25
C MET A 17 8.26 -14.74 5.68
N PRO A 18 9.38 -15.49 5.74
CA PRO A 18 9.50 -16.82 5.16
C PRO A 18 8.47 -17.82 5.69
N GLU A 19 8.03 -17.67 6.94
CA GLU A 19 7.03 -18.52 7.60
C GLU A 19 5.65 -18.49 6.93
N VAL A 20 5.37 -17.46 6.13
CA VAL A 20 4.15 -17.34 5.31
C VAL A 20 4.46 -17.34 3.81
N GLY A 21 5.64 -17.84 3.41
CA GLY A 21 6.03 -17.97 2.00
C GLY A 21 6.53 -16.69 1.34
N MET A 22 6.71 -15.59 2.09
CA MET A 22 7.22 -14.31 1.59
C MET A 22 8.73 -14.22 1.82
N HIS A 23 9.51 -14.83 0.93
CA HIS A 23 10.97 -14.91 1.09
C HIS A 23 11.72 -13.63 0.72
N GLU A 24 11.12 -12.79 -0.12
CA GLU A 24 11.71 -11.53 -0.57
C GLU A 24 10.98 -10.35 0.09
N PRO A 25 11.68 -9.23 0.35
CA PRO A 25 11.04 -8.03 0.87
C PRO A 25 10.11 -7.43 -0.20
N THR A 26 9.04 -6.77 0.23
CA THR A 26 8.19 -5.97 -0.66
C THR A 26 8.35 -4.49 -0.38
N VAL A 27 8.08 -3.68 -1.40
CA VAL A 27 8.04 -2.23 -1.29
C VAL A 27 6.62 -1.76 -1.57
N VAL A 28 6.07 -1.03 -0.61
CA VAL A 28 4.81 -0.28 -0.75
C VAL A 28 5.17 1.16 -1.09
N ARG A 29 4.55 1.70 -2.13
CA ARG A 29 4.60 3.10 -2.50
C ARG A 29 3.20 3.66 -2.51
N VAL A 30 2.96 4.71 -1.71
CA VAL A 30 1.69 5.43 -1.62
C VAL A 30 1.92 6.86 -2.07
N GLU A 31 1.22 7.25 -3.13
CA GLU A 31 1.29 8.57 -3.75
C GLU A 31 -0.02 9.31 -3.56
N PHE A 32 0.07 10.58 -3.19
CA PHE A 32 -1.05 11.49 -3.03
C PHE A 32 -0.95 12.60 -4.05
N HIS A 33 -2.05 12.82 -4.77
CA HIS A 33 -2.17 13.88 -5.75
C HIS A 33 -3.37 14.76 -5.42
N ASP A 34 -3.19 16.06 -5.57
CA ASP A 34 -4.30 17.00 -5.52
C ASP A 34 -5.38 16.59 -6.55
N HIS A 35 -6.62 16.63 -6.11
CA HIS A 35 -7.79 16.39 -6.93
C HIS A 35 -8.93 17.34 -6.52
N GLY A 36 -8.57 18.62 -6.31
CA GLY A 36 -9.47 19.68 -5.92
C GLY A 36 -9.98 19.50 -4.48
N ALA A 37 -11.29 19.34 -4.30
CA ALA A 37 -11.87 19.09 -2.98
C ALA A 37 -11.61 17.67 -2.45
N LYS A 38 -10.90 16.83 -3.22
CA LYS A 38 -10.56 15.44 -2.89
C LYS A 38 -9.07 15.22 -3.11
N THR A 39 -8.58 14.07 -2.67
CA THR A 39 -7.22 13.60 -2.95
C THR A 39 -7.31 12.31 -3.76
N ARG A 40 -6.53 12.21 -4.84
CA ARG A 40 -6.31 10.92 -5.50
C ARG A 40 -5.13 10.25 -4.81
N MET A 41 -5.36 9.07 -4.25
CA MET A 41 -4.32 8.21 -3.71
C MET A 41 -4.05 7.07 -4.69
N THR A 42 -2.78 6.76 -4.95
CA THR A 42 -2.35 5.57 -5.70
C THR A 42 -1.43 4.75 -4.82
N LEU A 43 -1.70 3.45 -4.73
CA LEU A 43 -0.88 2.50 -4.01
C LEU A 43 -0.34 1.46 -4.98
N SER A 44 0.96 1.22 -4.92
CA SER A 44 1.61 0.07 -5.54
C SER A 44 2.34 -0.72 -4.48
N ASP A 45 2.23 -2.04 -4.55
CA ASP A 45 2.83 -2.97 -3.58
C ASP A 45 3.28 -4.25 -4.30
N GLY A 46 4.52 -4.66 -4.03
CA GLY A 46 5.15 -5.82 -4.67
C GLY A 46 6.68 -5.71 -4.72
N LEU A 47 7.39 -6.57 -5.46
CA LEU A 47 6.94 -7.60 -6.41
C LEU A 47 6.51 -8.89 -5.69
N TYR A 48 5.21 -9.19 -5.68
CA TYR A 48 4.72 -10.47 -5.15
C TYR A 48 4.95 -11.62 -6.14
N PRO A 49 5.39 -12.79 -5.66
CA PRO A 49 5.28 -14.01 -6.46
C PRO A 49 3.80 -14.31 -6.76
N PRO A 50 3.49 -15.05 -7.84
CA PRO A 50 2.10 -15.25 -8.29
C PRO A 50 1.15 -15.71 -7.18
N GLU A 51 1.59 -16.61 -6.31
CA GLU A 51 0.84 -17.15 -5.17
C GLU A 51 0.49 -16.11 -4.09
N GLY A 52 1.29 -15.05 -3.93
CA GLY A 52 1.07 -14.01 -2.90
C GLY A 52 0.16 -12.86 -3.34
N ARG A 53 -0.07 -12.71 -4.66
CA ARG A 53 -0.78 -11.54 -5.23
C ARG A 53 -2.22 -11.42 -4.75
N GLY A 54 -2.97 -12.52 -4.75
CA GLY A 54 -4.40 -12.50 -4.39
C GLY A 54 -4.65 -12.14 -2.92
N GLY A 55 -3.77 -12.58 -2.01
CA GLY A 55 -3.86 -12.22 -0.60
C GLY A 55 -3.59 -10.74 -0.35
N ALA A 56 -2.57 -10.19 -0.99
CA ALA A 56 -2.25 -8.76 -0.90
C ALA A 56 -3.37 -7.88 -1.46
N GLU A 57 -3.94 -8.23 -2.62
CA GLU A 57 -5.05 -7.50 -3.23
C GLU A 57 -6.29 -7.45 -2.33
N ALA A 58 -6.68 -8.58 -1.76
CA ALA A 58 -7.81 -8.66 -0.83
C ALA A 58 -7.55 -7.85 0.46
N GLY A 59 -6.33 -7.93 1.00
CA GLY A 59 -5.92 -7.16 2.18
C GLY A 59 -5.99 -5.65 1.96
N TRP A 60 -5.44 -5.16 0.83
CA TRP A 60 -5.48 -3.74 0.49
C TRP A 60 -6.89 -3.24 0.21
N SER A 61 -7.72 -4.02 -0.47
CA SER A 61 -9.12 -3.66 -0.73
C SER A 61 -9.88 -3.45 0.59
N ALA A 62 -9.75 -4.38 1.53
CA ALA A 62 -10.37 -4.25 2.86
C ALA A 62 -9.79 -3.10 3.69
N ALA A 63 -8.50 -2.76 3.51
CA ALA A 63 -7.90 -1.59 4.14
C ALA A 63 -8.45 -0.28 3.55
N PHE A 64 -8.68 -0.22 2.24
CA PHE A 64 -9.28 0.95 1.59
C PHE A 64 -10.74 1.16 1.98
N ASP A 65 -11.53 0.10 2.18
CA ASP A 65 -12.88 0.22 2.71
C ASP A 65 -12.89 0.88 4.10
N LYS A 66 -11.96 0.47 4.96
CA LYS A 66 -11.80 1.07 6.30
C LYS A 66 -11.34 2.53 6.22
N LEU A 67 -10.38 2.83 5.34
CA LEU A 67 -9.91 4.20 5.13
C LEU A 67 -11.05 5.09 4.61
N ALA A 68 -11.83 4.60 3.63
CA ALA A 68 -12.98 5.29 3.08
C ALA A 68 -14.01 5.62 4.17
N ALA A 69 -14.30 4.68 5.07
CA ALA A 69 -15.19 4.90 6.20
C ALA A 69 -14.67 5.99 7.16
N LEU A 70 -13.34 6.04 7.39
CA LEU A 70 -12.72 7.05 8.27
C LEU A 70 -12.72 8.46 7.67
N VAL A 71 -12.48 8.59 6.37
CA VAL A 71 -12.39 9.91 5.70
C VAL A 71 -13.73 10.45 5.21
N ALA A 72 -14.79 9.64 5.27
CA ALA A 72 -16.15 10.06 4.95
C ALA A 72 -16.89 10.71 6.14
N GLY A 73 -16.32 10.63 7.35
CA GLY A 73 -16.80 11.33 8.55
C GLY A 73 -16.22 12.73 8.68
#